data_AF-A0A7D9KE95-F1
#
_entry.id   AF-A0A7D9KE95-F1
#
_cell.length_a   1.000
_cell.length_b   1.000
_cell.length_c   1.000
_cell.angle_alpha   90.00
_cell.angle_beta   90.00
_cell.angle_gamma   90.00
#
_symmetry.space_group_name_H-M   'P 1'
#
loop_
_entity.id
_entity.type
_entity.pdbx_description
1 polymer ?
#
loop_
_entity_poly.entity_id
_entity_poly.type
_entity_poly.pdbx_seq_one_letter_code
_entity_poly.pdbx_strand_id
1 'polypeptide(L)'
;MESIENLSKNIETKLRFIKFTQEQAVKSVETNNVLAMERQIKTLTTKVGEVHDIKVKIQELKIEKGENIEDLQTWDAALEDKLFAIEEQIADLDNSLKRI
;
A
#
# COMPACT_ATOMS: atom_id res chain seq x y z
N MET A 1 -10.35 10.22 19.91
CA MET A 1 -10.53 10.43 18.47
C MET A 1 -9.16 10.33 17.83
N GLU A 2 -8.99 9.46 16.84
CA GLU A 2 -7.69 9.29 16.17
C GLU A 2 -7.39 10.54 15.32
N SER A 3 -6.18 11.10 15.43
CA SER A 3 -5.83 12.34 14.72
C SER A 3 -5.42 12.04 13.28
N ILE A 4 -5.69 12.98 12.36
CA ILE A 4 -5.21 12.91 10.97
C ILE A 4 -3.69 12.70 10.93
N GLU A 5 -2.94 13.31 11.84
CA GLU A 5 -1.49 13.14 11.95
C GLU A 5 -1.11 11.69 12.31
N ASN A 6 -1.79 11.07 13.27
CA ASN A 6 -1.53 9.67 13.65
C ASN A 6 -1.88 8.72 12.50
N LEU A 7 -2.99 8.95 11.82
CA LEU A 7 -3.38 8.17 10.64
C LEU A 7 -2.37 8.32 9.50
N SER A 8 -1.87 9.54 9.27
CA SER A 8 -0.84 9.80 8.24
C SER A 8 0.47 9.08 8.56
N LYS A 9 0.92 9.11 9.82
CA LYS A 9 2.08 8.31 10.28
C LYS A 9 1.85 6.80 10.12
N ASN A 10 0.62 6.34 10.31
CA ASN A 10 0.25 4.94 10.10
C ASN A 10 0.38 4.57 8.61
N ILE A 11 -0.13 5.40 7.69
CA ILE A 11 0.09 5.22 6.23
C ILE A 11 1.59 5.15 5.93
N GLU A 12 2.40 6.10 6.40
CA GLU A 12 3.85 6.11 6.16
C GLU A 12 4.52 4.83 6.67
N THR A 13 4.13 4.36 7.85
CA THR A 13 4.65 3.12 8.44
C THR A 13 4.29 1.91 7.57
N LYS A 14 3.04 1.82 7.11
CA LYS A 14 2.59 0.74 6.22
C LYS A 14 3.31 0.78 4.87
N LEU A 15 3.49 1.96 4.27
CA LEU A 15 4.23 2.10 3.01
C LEU A 15 5.70 1.66 3.16
N ARG A 16 6.35 1.98 4.28
CA ARG A 16 7.71 1.47 4.57
C ARG A 16 7.74 -0.06 4.71
N PHE A 17 6.74 -0.64 5.37
CA PHE A 17 6.62 -2.09 5.53
C PHE A 17 6.31 -2.81 4.20
N ILE A 18 5.50 -2.20 3.33
CA ILE A 18 5.25 -2.68 1.96
C ILE A 18 6.57 -2.73 1.20
N LYS A 19 7.36 -1.65 1.20
CA LYS A 19 8.66 -1.62 0.53
C LYS A 19 9.60 -2.72 1.03
N PHE A 20 9.69 -2.89 2.36
CA PHE A 20 10.46 -3.98 2.95
C PHE A 20 9.98 -5.35 2.45
N THR A 21 8.68 -5.57 2.35
CA THR A 21 8.09 -6.84 1.90
C THR A 21 8.33 -7.07 0.39
N GLN A 22 8.30 -6.02 -0.44
CA GLN A 22 8.64 -6.09 -1.87
C GLN A 22 10.09 -6.56 -2.06
N GLU A 23 11.04 -6.02 -1.29
CA GLU A 23 12.45 -6.45 -1.35
C GLU A 23 12.62 -7.94 -0.98
N GLN A 24 11.81 -8.45 -0.05
CA GLN A 24 11.78 -9.88 0.28
C GLN A 24 11.15 -10.70 -0.84
N ALA A 25 10.13 -10.17 -1.52
CA ALA A 25 9.44 -10.84 -2.62
C ALA A 25 10.34 -11.08 -3.82
N VAL A 26 11.13 -10.06 -4.20
CA VAL A 26 12.13 -10.16 -5.27
C VAL A 26 13.13 -11.29 -4.98
N LYS A 27 13.64 -11.38 -3.74
CA LYS A 27 14.56 -12.48 -3.34
C LYS A 27 13.93 -13.86 -3.44
N SER A 28 12.63 -13.97 -3.14
CA SER A 28 11.92 -15.25 -3.27
C SER A 28 11.78 -15.69 -4.73
N VAL A 29 11.61 -14.74 -5.67
CA VAL A 29 11.62 -15.01 -7.11
C VAL A 29 12.99 -15.53 -7.53
N GLU A 30 14.08 -14.86 -7.15
CA GLU A 30 15.46 -15.27 -7.48
C GLU A 30 15.80 -16.68 -6.99
N THR A 31 15.19 -17.10 -5.88
CA THR A 31 15.43 -18.41 -5.25
C THR A 31 14.37 -19.46 -5.58
N ASN A 32 13.41 -19.15 -6.45
CA ASN A 32 12.26 -20.01 -6.78
C ASN A 32 11.51 -20.53 -5.53
N ASN A 33 11.44 -19.72 -4.46
CA ASN A 33 10.75 -20.08 -3.24
C ASN A 33 9.25 -19.74 -3.33
N VAL A 34 8.51 -20.61 -4.02
CA VAL A 34 7.06 -20.49 -4.30
C VAL A 34 6.26 -20.14 -3.04
N LEU A 35 6.46 -20.87 -1.94
CA LEU A 35 5.73 -20.64 -0.69
C LEU A 35 6.03 -19.27 -0.06
N ALA A 36 7.26 -18.77 -0.21
CA ALA A 36 7.61 -17.43 0.25
C ALA A 36 6.94 -16.36 -0.62
N MET A 37 6.96 -16.54 -1.95
CA MET A 37 6.30 -15.63 -2.90
C MET A 37 4.81 -15.49 -2.60
N GLU A 38 4.08 -16.61 -2.44
CA GLU A 38 2.65 -16.60 -2.10
C GLU A 38 2.36 -15.81 -0.81
N ARG A 39 3.16 -16.04 0.25
CA ARG A 39 3.01 -15.32 1.52
C ARG A 39 3.28 -13.83 1.37
N GLN A 40 4.27 -13.46 0.57
CA GLN A 40 4.64 -12.07 0.33
C GLN A 40 3.57 -11.35 -0.49
N ILE A 41 3.09 -11.94 -1.58
CA ILE A 41 1.98 -11.42 -2.39
C ILE A 41 0.76 -11.18 -1.50
N LYS A 42 0.34 -12.17 -0.71
CA LYS A 42 -0.80 -12.03 0.22
C LYS A 42 -0.59 -10.91 1.23
N THR A 43 0.62 -10.79 1.77
CA THR A 43 0.96 -9.73 2.74
C THR A 43 0.88 -8.35 2.09
N LEU A 44 1.44 -8.20 0.90
CA LEU A 44 1.41 -6.95 0.13
C LEU A 44 -0.03 -6.52 -0.18
N THR A 45 -0.85 -7.41 -0.75
CA THR A 45 -2.27 -7.13 -1.03
C THR A 45 -3.03 -6.70 0.22
N THR A 46 -2.80 -7.39 1.34
CA THR A 46 -3.44 -7.04 2.62
C THR A 46 -3.05 -5.63 3.07
N LYS A 47 -1.76 -5.28 2.98
CA LYS A 47 -1.27 -3.97 3.42
C LYS A 47 -1.68 -2.82 2.51
N VAL A 48 -1.83 -3.05 1.20
CA VAL A 48 -2.44 -2.08 0.28
C VAL A 48 -3.87 -1.77 0.72
N GLY A 49 -4.69 -2.79 1.00
CA GLY A 49 -6.05 -2.62 1.53
C GLY A 49 -6.08 -1.81 2.84
N GLU A 50 -5.20 -2.14 3.79
CA GLU A 50 -5.10 -1.38 5.04
C GLU A 50 -4.71 0.10 4.85
N VAL A 51 -3.90 0.43 3.82
CA VAL A 51 -3.58 1.83 3.48
C VAL A 51 -4.81 2.53 2.90
N HIS A 52 -5.56 1.85 2.03
CA HIS A 52 -6.80 2.37 1.47
C HIS A 52 -7.84 2.69 2.57
N ASP A 53 -8.04 1.79 3.53
CA ASP A 53 -8.98 2.02 4.63
C ASP A 53 -8.62 3.26 5.47
N ILE A 54 -7.32 3.43 5.77
CA ILE A 54 -6.85 4.60 6.52
C ILE A 54 -6.99 5.87 5.67
N LYS A 55 -6.72 5.78 4.37
CA LYS A 55 -6.89 6.90 3.43
C LYS A 55 -8.34 7.41 3.48
N VAL A 56 -9.31 6.52 3.34
CA VAL A 56 -10.74 6.86 3.42
C VAL A 56 -11.05 7.54 4.76
N LYS A 57 -10.51 7.02 5.87
CA LYS A 57 -10.70 7.64 7.19
C LYS A 57 -10.12 9.06 7.29
N ILE A 58 -8.96 9.31 6.70
CA ILE A 58 -8.38 10.66 6.63
C ILE A 58 -9.27 11.58 5.78
N GLN A 59 -9.79 11.10 4.65
CA GLN A 59 -10.69 11.88 3.79
C GLN A 59 -11.95 12.32 4.54
N GLU A 60 -12.60 11.40 5.25
CA GLU A 60 -13.75 11.72 6.11
C GLU A 60 -13.42 12.84 7.11
N LEU A 61 -12.31 12.69 7.85
CA LEU A 61 -11.91 13.67 8.87
C LEU A 61 -11.54 15.04 8.29
N LYS A 62 -10.92 15.08 7.11
CA LYS A 62 -10.59 16.33 6.41
C LYS A 62 -11.84 17.05 5.94
N ILE A 63 -12.80 16.30 5.38
CA ILE A 63 -14.12 16.83 4.98
C ILE A 63 -14.87 17.37 6.19
N GLU A 64 -14.92 16.61 7.30
CA GLU A 64 -15.57 17.05 8.56
C GLU A 64 -14.99 18.35 9.11
N LYS A 65 -13.69 18.60 8.90
CA LYS A 65 -13.00 19.83 9.31
C LYS A 65 -13.17 20.99 8.33
N GLY A 66 -13.82 20.78 7.19
CA GLY A 66 -13.99 21.79 6.15
C GLY A 66 -12.71 22.10 5.38
N GLU A 67 -11.78 21.14 5.25
CA GLU A 67 -10.64 21.30 4.34
C GLU A 67 -11.11 21.47 2.89
N ASN A 68 -10.31 22.18 2.08
CA ASN A 68 -10.59 22.40 0.67
C ASN A 68 -10.54 21.07 -0.10
N ILE A 69 -11.52 20.85 -0.97
CA ILE A 69 -11.63 19.64 -1.80
C ILE A 69 -10.47 19.51 -2.79
N GLU A 70 -9.94 20.60 -3.34
CA GLU A 70 -8.78 20.59 -4.26
C GLU A 70 -7.51 20.11 -3.55
N ASP A 71 -7.29 20.54 -2.31
CA ASP A 71 -6.17 20.08 -1.47
C ASP A 71 -6.33 18.59 -1.13
N LEU A 72 -7.57 18.15 -0.87
CA LEU A 72 -7.89 16.76 -0.62
C LEU A 72 -7.62 15.87 -1.85
N GLN A 73 -8.02 16.33 -3.04
CA GLN A 73 -7.79 15.64 -4.30
C GLN A 73 -6.29 15.54 -4.61
N THR A 74 -5.54 16.61 -4.38
CA THR A 74 -4.08 16.62 -4.59
C THR A 74 -3.39 15.61 -3.67
N TRP A 75 -3.80 15.56 -2.41
CA TRP A 75 -3.26 14.59 -1.45
C TRP A 75 -3.65 13.15 -1.79
N ASP A 76 -4.88 12.91 -2.21
CA ASP A 76 -5.38 11.57 -2.63
C ASP A 76 -4.62 11.05 -3.84
N ALA A 77 -4.48 11.87 -4.89
CA ALA A 77 -3.73 11.51 -6.09
C ALA A 77 -2.28 11.10 -5.79
N ALA A 78 -1.59 11.86 -4.93
CA ALA A 78 -0.21 11.55 -4.55
C ALA A 78 -0.06 10.24 -3.77
N LEU A 79 -1.11 9.77 -3.09
CA LEU A 79 -1.11 8.47 -2.43
C LEU A 79 -1.49 7.35 -3.41
N GLU A 80 -2.47 7.58 -4.28
CA GLU A 80 -2.89 6.63 -5.31
C GLU A 80 -1.75 6.31 -6.29
N ASP A 81 -0.96 7.30 -6.71
CA ASP A 81 0.23 7.07 -7.55
C ASP A 81 1.21 6.07 -6.91
N LYS A 82 1.36 6.13 -5.58
CA LYS A 82 2.23 5.20 -4.84
C LYS A 82 1.60 3.82 -4.76
N LEU A 83 0.29 3.73 -4.51
CA LEU A 83 -0.43 2.46 -4.44
C LEU A 83 -0.44 1.76 -5.79
N PHE A 84 -0.67 2.49 -6.87
CA PHE A 84 -0.63 1.97 -8.23
C PHE A 84 0.71 1.29 -8.55
N ALA A 85 1.83 1.96 -8.23
CA ALA A 85 3.17 1.37 -8.43
C ALA A 85 3.41 0.11 -7.58
N ILE A 86 2.78 0.02 -6.40
CA ILE A 86 2.84 -1.19 -5.56
C ILE A 86 2.00 -2.32 -6.17
N GLU A 87 0.80 -2.00 -6.66
CA GLU A 87 -0.12 -2.96 -7.28
C GLU A 87 0.43 -3.54 -8.58
N GLU A 88 1.09 -2.75 -9.42
CA GLU A 88 1.83 -3.25 -10.59
C GLU A 88 2.88 -4.29 -10.18
N GLN A 89 3.67 -4.01 -9.14
CA GLN A 89 4.66 -4.98 -8.66
C GLN A 89 4.02 -6.25 -8.09
N ILE A 90 2.88 -6.14 -7.41
CA ILE A 90 2.13 -7.32 -6.95
C ILE A 90 1.69 -8.16 -8.16
N ALA A 91 1.18 -7.53 -9.21
CA ALA A 91 0.78 -8.21 -10.44
C ALA A 91 1.97 -8.90 -11.12
N ASP A 92 3.15 -8.26 -11.16
CA ASP A 92 4.37 -8.86 -11.70
C ASP A 92 4.86 -10.07 -10.89
N LEU A 93 4.76 -10.01 -9.55
CA LEU A 93 5.07 -11.14 -8.68
C LEU A 93 4.10 -12.30 -8.90
N ASP A 94 2.81 -12.02 -9.03
CA ASP A 94 1.77 -13.03 -9.31
C ASP A 94 1.97 -13.67 -10.70
N ASN A 95 2.35 -12.88 -11.70
CA ASN A 95 2.72 -13.39 -13.02
C ASN A 95 3.98 -14.25 -12.98
N SER A 96 4.97 -13.89 -12.16
CA SER A 96 6.18 -14.69 -11.96
C SER A 96 5.86 -16.02 -11.30
N LEU A 97 4.99 -16.03 -10.29
CA LEU A 97 4.52 -17.24 -9.62
C LEU A 97 3.85 -18.22 -10.58
N LYS A 98 3.02 -17.73 -11.51
CA LYS A 98 2.30 -18.55 -12.51
C LYS A 98 3.22 -19.18 -13.58
N ARG A 99 4.46 -18.73 -13.68
CA ARG A 99 5.44 -19.20 -14.68
C ARG A 99 6.42 -20.25 -14.13
N ILE A 100 6.41 -20.48 -12.82
CA ILE A 100 7.20 -21.51 -12.12
C ILE A 100 6.41 -22.82 -12.11
#